data_AF-A0A1V5JXF2-F1
#
_entry.id   AF-A0A1V5JXF2-F1
#
_cell.length_a   1.000
_cell.length_b   1.000
_cell.length_c   1.000
_cell.angle_alpha   90.00
_cell.angle_beta   90.00
_cell.angle_gamma   90.00
#
_symmetry.space_group_name_H-M   'P 1'
#
loop_
_entity.id
_entity.type
_entity.pdbx_description
1 polymer ?
#
loop_
_entity_poly.entity_id
_entity_poly.type
_entity_poly.pdbx_seq_one_letter_code
_entity_poly.pdbx_strand_id
1 'polypeptide(L)' 'MVRSHAVHIEVIQACIGYATANRFEVLGMTQSPIRGPEGNVEFLMYLARRDGPIAEPDIDALVKQAIYTPPAESRDDGGQ' A
#
# COMPACT_ATOMS: atom_id res chain seq x y z
N MET A 1 -15.89 -9.10 5.89
CA MET A 1 -14.64 -8.63 6.53
C MET A 1 -13.50 -9.58 6.25
N VAL A 2 -12.50 -9.14 5.49
CA VAL A 2 -11.24 -9.87 5.36
C VAL A 2 -10.48 -9.70 6.69
N ARG A 3 -10.24 -10.81 7.40
CA ARG A 3 -9.65 -10.75 8.76
C ARG A 3 -8.28 -11.41 8.89
N SER A 4 -7.83 -12.19 7.89
CA SER A 4 -6.52 -12.84 7.96
C SER A 4 -5.47 -12.01 7.24
N HIS A 5 -4.31 -11.88 7.86
CA HIS A 5 -3.13 -11.25 7.25
C HIS A 5 -2.76 -11.88 5.91
N ALA A 6 -2.94 -13.20 5.79
CA ALA A 6 -2.70 -13.93 4.54
C ALA A 6 -3.56 -13.43 3.37
N VAL A 7 -4.84 -13.14 3.60
CA VAL A 7 -5.71 -12.64 2.52
C VAL A 7 -5.35 -11.20 2.14
N HIS A 8 -4.90 -10.36 3.09
CA HIS A 8 -4.39 -9.03 2.72
C HIS A 8 -3.16 -9.12 1.82
N ILE A 9 -2.22 -10.03 2.13
CA ILE A 9 -1.02 -10.24 1.31
C ILE A 9 -1.39 -10.73 -0.10
N GLU A 10 -2.29 -11.71 -0.20
CA GLU A 10 -2.75 -12.25 -1.48
C GLU A 10 -3.40 -11.17 -2.36
N VAL A 11 -4.27 -10.34 -1.79
CA VAL A 11 -4.92 -9.24 -2.51
C VAL A 11 -3.89 -8.19 -2.95
N ILE A 12 -2.95 -7.83 -2.08
CA ILE A 12 -1.87 -6.89 -2.41
C ILE A 12 -1.02 -7.41 -3.57
N GLN A 13 -0.63 -8.69 -3.52
CA GLN A 13 0.14 -9.37 -4.57
C GLN A 13 -0.61 -9.34 -5.90
N ALA A 14 -1.90 -9.66 -5.90
CA ALA A 14 -2.74 -9.62 -7.10
C ALA A 14 -2.84 -8.19 -7.68
N CYS A 15 -3.01 -7.18 -6.83
CA CYS A 15 -3.06 -5.77 -7.26
C CYS A 15 -1.75 -5.28 -7.85
N ILE A 16 -0.60 -5.61 -7.23
CA ILE A 16 0.73 -5.27 -7.76
C ILE A 16 0.95 -5.93 -9.12
N GLY A 17 0.66 -7.23 -9.23
CA GLY A 17 0.77 -7.95 -10.50
C GLY A 17 -0.08 -7.34 -11.60
N TYR A 18 -1.32 -6.94 -11.29
CA TYR A 18 -2.19 -6.25 -12.24
C TYR A 18 -1.63 -4.88 -12.65
N ALA A 19 -1.12 -4.08 -11.70
CA ALA A 19 -0.52 -2.78 -11.99
C ALA A 19 0.68 -2.92 -12.95
N THR A 20 1.61 -3.83 -12.65
CA THR A 20 2.80 -4.09 -13.47
C THR A 20 2.42 -4.56 -14.87
N ALA A 21 1.45 -5.48 -15.01
CA ALA A 21 0.94 -5.94 -16.30
C ALA A 21 0.33 -4.81 -17.15
N ASN A 22 -0.18 -3.76 -16.50
CA ASN A 22 -0.79 -2.60 -17.14
C ASN A 22 0.14 -1.39 -17.23
N ARG A 23 1.46 -1.60 -17.19
CA ARG A 23 2.47 -0.54 -17.33
C ARG A 23 2.46 0.52 -16.22
N PHE A 24 2.08 0.10 -15.00
CA PHE A 24 2.25 0.91 -13.80
C PHE A 24 3.41 0.39 -12.95
N GLU A 25 4.33 1.29 -12.61
CA GLU A 25 5.33 1.08 -11.57
C GLU A 25 4.70 1.38 -10.20
N VAL A 26 4.93 0.50 -9.23
CA VAL A 26 4.50 0.69 -7.84
C VAL A 26 5.60 1.43 -7.09
N LEU A 27 5.35 2.70 -6.76
CA LEU A 27 6.32 3.58 -6.11
C LEU A 27 6.26 3.50 -4.58
N GLY A 28 5.17 2.96 -4.03
CA GLY A 28 5.02 2.78 -2.59
C GLY A 28 3.60 2.39 -2.20
N MET A 29 3.44 1.97 -0.96
CA MET A 29 2.16 1.56 -0.40
C MET A 29 2.09 1.88 1.08
N THR A 30 0.90 2.24 1.57
CA THR A 30 0.63 2.51 2.98
C THR A 30 -0.76 2.03 3.37
N GLN A 31 -1.00 1.74 4.65
CA GLN A 31 -2.37 1.56 5.12
C GLN A 31 -3.12 2.90 5.09
N SER A 32 -4.39 2.87 4.74
CA SER A 32 -5.29 4.02 4.90
C SER A 32 -5.43 4.37 6.39
N PRO A 33 -5.42 5.67 6.76
CA PRO A 33 -5.66 6.10 8.14
C PRO A 33 -7.12 5.90 8.56
N ILE A 34 -8.02 5.73 7.60
CA ILE A 34 -9.43 5.43 7.83
C ILE A 34 -9.75 4.00 7.43
N ARG A 35 -10.73 3.40 8.11
CA ARG A 35 -11.28 2.09 7.73
C ARG A 35 -12.43 2.28 6.75
N GLY A 36 -12.63 1.29 5.88
CA GLY A 36 -13.75 1.29 4.95
C GLY A 36 -15.12 1.16 5.63
N PRO A 37 -16.23 1.19 4.86
CA PRO A 37 -17.60 1.24 5.39
C PRO A 37 -17.97 0.13 6.39
N GLU A 38 -17.36 -1.05 6.28
CA GLU A 38 -17.57 -2.19 7.20
C GLU A 38 -16.43 -2.38 8.22
N GLY A 39 -15.55 -1.39 8.39
CA GLY A 39 -14.36 -1.50 9.24
C GLY A 39 -13.19 -2.25 8.61
N ASN A 40 -13.26 -2.54 7.30
CA ASN A 40 -12.19 -3.20 6.55
C ASN A 40 -10.91 -2.34 6.56
N VAL A 41 -9.77 -3.00 6.68
CA VAL A 41 -8.46 -2.36 6.46
C VAL A 41 -8.34 -2.04 4.97
N GLU A 42 -7.98 -0.81 4.64
CA GLU A 42 -7.75 -0.37 3.27
C GLU A 42 -6.29 0.00 3.07
N PHE A 43 -5.79 -0.16 1.85
CA PHE A 43 -4.42 0.15 1.46
C PHE A 43 -4.43 1.17 0.34
N LEU A 44 -3.49 2.12 0.40
CA LEU A 44 -3.26 3.13 -0.63
C LEU A 44 -1.98 2.78 -1.37
N MET A 45 -2.06 2.72 -2.70
CA MET A 45 -0.93 2.37 -3.58
C MET A 45 -0.59 3.58 -4.45
N TYR A 46 0.69 3.98 -4.45
CA TYR A 46 1.19 5.05 -5.29
C TYR A 46 1.74 4.47 -6.60
N LEU A 47 1.12 4.85 -7.72
CA LEU A 47 1.41 4.30 -9.04
C LEU A 47 1.90 5.38 -9.99
N ALA A 48 2.85 5.03 -10.86
CA ALA A 48 3.25 5.86 -12.00
C ALA A 48 3.15 5.06 -13.31
N ARG A 49 2.54 5.65 -14.33
CA ARG A 49 2.53 5.06 -15.67
C ARG A 49 3.93 5.16 -16.29
N ARG A 50 4.41 4.07 -16.86
CA ARG A 50 5.73 4.01 -17.52
C ARG A 50 5.59 3.49 -18.94
N ASP A 51 6.17 4.21 -19.89
CA ASP A 51 6.24 3.78 -21.29
C ASP A 51 7.46 2.87 -21.57
N GLY A 52 8.37 2.76 -20.60
CA GLY A 52 9.60 1.97 -20.67
C GLY A 52 9.59 0.71 -19.79
N PRO A 53 10.75 0.04 -19.65
CA PRO A 53 10.91 -1.09 -18.74
C PRO A 53 10.53 -0.70 -17.31
N ILE A 54 9.77 -1.56 -16.64
CA ILE A 54 9.42 -1.42 -15.23
C ILE A 54 10.26 -2.47 -14.50
N ALA A 55 10.95 -2.04 -13.44
CA ALA A 55 11.65 -2.98 -12.58
C ALA A 55 10.65 -3.92 -11.90
N GLU A 56 11.04 -5.19 -11.72
CA GLU A 56 10.29 -6.12 -10.89
C GLU A 56 10.11 -5.52 -9.48
N PRO A 57 8.88 -5.35 -8.98
CA PRO A 57 8.66 -4.76 -7.67
C PRO A 57 9.07 -5.74 -6.57
N ASP A 58 9.75 -5.24 -5.53
CA ASP A 58 9.97 -5.99 -4.29
C ASP A 58 8.66 -6.02 -3.49
N ILE A 59 7.84 -7.03 -3.76
CA ILE A 59 6.53 -7.22 -3.15
C ILE A 59 6.64 -7.30 -1.62
N ASP A 60 7.66 -8.01 -1.10
CA ASP A 60 7.82 -8.19 0.35
C ASP A 60 8.15 -6.87 1.03
N ALA A 61 8.99 -6.03 0.40
CA ALA A 61 9.28 -4.69 0.90
C ALA A 61 8.03 -3.80 0.87
N LEU A 62 7.24 -3.83 -0.20
CA LEU A 62 6.00 -3.06 -0.32
C LEU A 62 4.95 -3.48 0.71
N VAL A 63 4.77 -4.78 0.92
CA VAL A 63 3.88 -5.33 1.95
C VAL A 63 4.34 -4.90 3.34
N LYS A 64 5.65 -4.98 3.63
CA LYS A 64 6.21 -4.51 4.91
C LYS A 64 5.97 -3.02 5.11
N GLN A 65 6.19 -2.18 4.09
CA GLN A 65 5.92 -0.74 4.15
C GLN A 65 4.44 -0.44 4.45
N ALA A 66 3.54 -1.21 3.85
CA ALA A 66 2.11 -1.02 4.03
C ALA A 66 1.60 -1.44 5.42
N ILE A 67 2.19 -2.50 6.00
CA ILE A 67 1.83 -3.01 7.34
C ILE A 67 2.55 -2.22 8.44
N TYR A 68 3.76 -1.72 8.15
CA TYR A 68 4.54 -0.85 9.02
C TYR A 68 4.36 0.61 8.60
N THR A 69 3.20 1.18 8.89
CA THR A 69 3.04 2.63 8.90
C THR A 69 3.41 3.11 10.31
N PRO A 70 4.53 3.83 10.52
CA PRO A 70 4.81 4.42 11.82
C PRO A 70 3.62 5.30 12.21
N PRO A 71 3.24 5.36 13.49
CA PRO A 71 2.20 6.27 13.94
C PRO A 71 2.51 7.65 13.39
N ALA A 72 1.53 8.31 12.76
CA ALA A 72 1.70 9.67 12.29
C ALA A 72 2.30 10.47 13.44
N GLU A 73 3.51 11.00 13.26
CA GLU A 73 4.14 11.83 14.27
C GLU A 73 3.10 12.86 14.71
N SER A 74 2.80 12.87 16.01
CA SER A 74 2.01 13.94 16.60
C SER A 74 2.67 15.22 16.15
N ARG A 75 1.99 15.99 15.30
CA ARG A 75 2.33 17.40 15.14
C ARG A 75 2.21 17.95 16.55
N ASP A 76 3.35 18.13 17.20
CA ASP A 76 3.46 18.94 18.40
C ASP A 76 3.03 20.33 17.94
N ASP A 77 1.76 20.63 18.18
CA ASP A 77 1.20 21.95 18.07
C ASP A 77 1.81 22.75 19.22
N GLY A 78 3.07 23.15 18.99
CA GLY A 78 3.78 24.15 19.77
C GLY A 78 2.99 25.45 19.77
N GLY A 79 2.00 25.52 20.65
CA GLY A 79 1.33 26.73 21.05
C GLY A 79 2.31 27.59 21.84
N GLN A 80 2.78 28.65 21.19
CA GLN A 80 3.15 29.89 21.84
C GLN A 80 2.25 30.99 21.31
#